data_AF-A0A7S2IXT4-F1
#
_entry.id   AF-A0A7S2IXT4-F1
#
_cell.length_a   1.000
_cell.length_b   1.000
_cell.length_c   1.000
_cell.angle_alpha   90.00
_cell.angle_beta   90.00
_cell.angle_gamma   90.00
#
_symmetry.space_group_name_H-M   'P 1'
#
loop_
_entity.id
_entity.type
_entity.pdbx_description
1 polymer ?
#
loop_
_entity_poly.entity_id
_entity_poly.type
_entity_poly.pdbx_seq_one_letter_code
_entity_poly.pdbx_strand_id
1 'polypeptide(L)'
;LQADPEALELVEGGEDSIEGMQRCIEGHPDLVMFGLLRMGFGEGRLRRTKYVFVHANGTGVSAVARGRLGANRSQMEEALGQLATITTAVEINDVKDLTLEDLIERVRKAAIIDDEVLGADSPSRSSYSVEAFRDALKEEQIAVTPTPTPEAAAPAPLIWKEK
;
A
#
# COMPACT_ATOMS: atom_id res chain seq x y z
N LEU A 1 -19.09 -3.96 8.15
CA LEU A 1 -18.38 -4.16 6.88
C LEU A 1 -17.93 -5.62 6.84
N GLN A 2 -18.44 -6.40 5.90
CA GLN A 2 -17.99 -7.78 5.66
C GLN A 2 -16.94 -7.70 4.56
N ALA A 3 -15.81 -8.36 4.71
CA ALA A 3 -14.79 -8.40 3.65
C ALA A 3 -15.35 -9.15 2.44
N ASP A 4 -15.66 -8.42 1.37
CA ASP A 4 -16.29 -8.92 0.16
C ASP A 4 -15.31 -8.77 -1.03
N PRO A 5 -14.89 -9.88 -1.66
CA PRO A 5 -13.91 -9.86 -2.75
C PRO A 5 -14.47 -9.31 -4.07
N GLU A 6 -15.80 -9.21 -4.21
CA GLU A 6 -16.43 -8.62 -5.40
C GLU A 6 -16.66 -7.13 -5.22
N ALA A 7 -17.14 -6.71 -4.04
CA ALA A 7 -17.46 -5.32 -3.77
C ALA A 7 -16.21 -4.47 -3.47
N LEU A 8 -15.17 -5.07 -2.85
CA LEU A 8 -13.91 -4.41 -2.47
C LEU A 8 -14.12 -3.02 -1.85
N GLU A 9 -15.01 -2.93 -0.85
CA GLU A 9 -15.33 -1.66 -0.20
C GLU A 9 -14.08 -1.01 0.38
N LEU A 10 -13.78 0.21 -0.08
CA LEU A 10 -12.61 0.96 0.38
C LEU A 10 -12.85 1.50 1.78
N VAL A 11 -12.01 1.09 2.73
CA VAL A 11 -11.96 1.68 4.07
C VAL A 11 -11.20 3.00 4.04
N GLU A 12 -9.96 2.96 3.55
CA GLU A 12 -9.07 4.12 3.46
C GLU A 12 -7.97 3.87 2.42
N GLY A 13 -7.34 4.94 1.93
CA GLY A 13 -6.16 4.88 1.07
C GLY A 13 -5.37 6.18 1.15
N GLY A 14 -4.07 6.13 0.88
CA GLY A 14 -3.20 7.30 0.99
C GLY A 14 -1.77 7.01 0.55
N GLU A 15 -0.92 8.02 0.66
CA GLU A 15 0.47 8.00 0.20
C GLU A 15 1.49 7.92 1.34
N ASP A 16 1.01 7.96 2.58
CA ASP A 16 1.82 7.93 3.81
C ASP A 16 2.41 6.53 4.10
N SER A 17 2.33 5.63 3.12
CA SER A 17 2.87 4.27 3.17
C SER A 17 2.46 3.53 4.45
N ILE A 18 3.43 2.93 5.15
CA ILE A 18 3.22 2.15 6.37
C ILE A 18 2.52 2.98 7.46
N GLU A 19 2.90 4.25 7.64
CA GLU A 19 2.32 5.10 8.69
C GLU A 19 0.82 5.33 8.47
N GLY A 20 0.43 5.58 7.20
CA GLY A 20 -0.98 5.70 6.83
C GLY A 20 -1.74 4.40 7.07
N MET A 21 -1.14 3.27 6.71
CA MET A 21 -1.74 1.95 6.92
C MET A 21 -1.90 1.61 8.42
N GLN A 22 -0.89 1.89 9.24
CA GLN A 22 -0.95 1.68 10.69
C GLN A 22 -2.08 2.51 11.31
N ARG A 23 -2.17 3.79 10.94
CA ARG A 23 -3.22 4.70 11.41
C ARG A 23 -4.62 4.21 11.03
N CYS A 24 -4.80 3.73 9.79
CA CYS A 24 -6.06 3.14 9.33
C CYS A 24 -6.43 1.91 10.19
N ILE A 25 -5.47 1.02 10.46
CA ILE A 25 -5.71 -0.17 11.28
C ILE A 25 -6.10 0.21 12.72
N GLU A 26 -5.41 1.17 13.33
CA GLU A 26 -5.70 1.67 14.68
C GLU A 26 -7.07 2.35 14.76
N GLY A 27 -7.47 3.08 13.72
CA GLY A 27 -8.77 3.76 13.63
C GLY A 27 -9.96 2.81 13.52
N HIS A 28 -9.73 1.53 13.20
CA HIS A 28 -10.78 0.55 12.93
C HIS A 28 -10.59 -0.74 13.74
N PRO A 29 -10.63 -0.68 15.09
CA PRO A 29 -10.35 -1.83 15.95
C PRO A 29 -11.38 -2.97 15.79
N ASP A 30 -12.58 -2.68 15.28
CA ASP A 30 -13.67 -3.65 15.16
C ASP A 30 -13.78 -4.29 13.77
N LEU A 31 -12.82 -4.03 12.87
CA LEU A 31 -12.84 -4.53 11.49
C LEU A 31 -11.73 -5.55 11.22
N VAL A 32 -12.04 -6.51 10.33
CA VAL A 32 -11.02 -7.26 9.59
C VAL A 32 -10.86 -6.58 8.25
N MET A 33 -9.65 -6.19 7.92
CA MET A 33 -9.33 -5.38 6.76
C MET A 33 -8.32 -6.10 5.87
N PHE A 34 -8.42 -5.83 4.58
CA PHE A 34 -7.49 -6.30 3.57
C PHE A 34 -7.01 -5.10 2.78
N GLY A 35 -5.72 -5.08 2.44
CA GLY A 35 -5.15 -3.94 1.73
C GLY A 35 -3.90 -4.31 0.94
N LEU A 36 -3.48 -3.38 0.09
CA LEU A 36 -2.22 -3.43 -0.62
C LEU A 36 -1.34 -2.28 -0.15
N LEU A 37 -0.14 -2.61 0.29
CA LEU A 37 0.91 -1.63 0.57
C LEU A 37 1.89 -1.59 -0.60
N ARG A 38 2.02 -0.43 -1.23
CA ARG A 38 3.06 -0.18 -2.24
C ARG A 38 4.38 0.17 -1.55
N MET A 39 5.45 -0.52 -1.92
CA MET A 39 6.81 -0.23 -1.47
C MET A 39 7.73 -0.02 -2.67
N GLY A 40 8.26 1.19 -2.82
CA GLY A 40 9.30 1.52 -3.79
C GLY A 40 10.69 1.25 -3.22
N PHE A 41 11.64 0.89 -4.07
CA PHE A 41 13.04 0.69 -3.71
C PHE A 41 13.96 1.24 -4.79
N GLY A 42 14.87 2.14 -4.42
CA GLY A 42 15.77 2.83 -5.34
C GLY A 42 15.08 3.94 -6.14
N GLU A 43 15.85 4.63 -6.98
CA GLU A 43 15.40 5.84 -7.68
C GLU A 43 15.50 5.70 -9.22
N GLY A 44 14.72 6.51 -9.92
CA GLY A 44 14.78 6.63 -11.38
C GLY A 44 14.68 5.28 -12.11
N ARG A 45 15.66 4.98 -12.98
CA ARG A 45 15.64 3.78 -13.84
C ARG A 45 15.84 2.46 -13.09
N LEU A 46 16.40 2.50 -11.87
CA LEU A 46 16.63 1.31 -11.06
C LEU A 46 15.52 1.08 -10.04
N ARG A 47 14.50 1.96 -10.01
CA ARG A 47 13.38 1.85 -9.08
C ARG A 47 12.61 0.55 -9.26
N ARG A 48 12.39 -0.17 -8.17
CA ARG A 48 11.57 -1.37 -8.10
C ARG A 48 10.37 -1.11 -7.21
N THR A 49 9.18 -1.46 -7.69
CA THR A 49 7.95 -1.38 -6.90
C THR A 49 7.53 -2.80 -6.52
N LYS A 50 7.23 -3.00 -5.24
CA LYS A 50 6.73 -4.26 -4.69
C LYS A 50 5.42 -3.97 -3.95
N TYR A 51 4.47 -4.89 -4.07
CA TYR A 51 3.18 -4.78 -3.41
C TYR A 51 3.06 -5.86 -2.34
N VAL A 52 2.73 -5.45 -1.12
CA VAL A 52 2.50 -6.35 0.00
C VAL A 52 0.99 -6.44 0.22
N PHE A 53 0.46 -7.66 0.17
CA PHE A 53 -0.90 -7.92 0.63
C PHE A 53 -0.93 -7.94 2.16
N VAL A 54 -1.83 -7.17 2.75
CA VAL A 54 -1.97 -7.02 4.19
C VAL A 54 -3.35 -7.50 4.61
N HIS A 55 -3.39 -8.50 5.49
CA HIS A 55 -4.58 -8.93 6.21
C HIS A 55 -4.46 -8.43 7.65
N ALA A 56 -5.26 -7.44 8.03
CA ALA A 56 -5.21 -6.83 9.35
C ALA A 56 -6.46 -7.19 10.17
N ASN A 57 -6.24 -7.74 11.34
CA ASN A 57 -7.27 -7.99 12.34
C ASN A 57 -7.27 -6.85 13.35
N GLY A 58 -8.34 -6.05 13.37
CA GLY A 58 -8.54 -5.06 14.42
C GLY A 58 -8.55 -5.70 15.82
N THR A 59 -8.02 -4.98 16.81
CA THR A 59 -7.82 -5.49 18.17
C THR A 59 -9.12 -5.80 18.92
N GLY A 60 -10.23 -5.16 18.51
CA GLY A 60 -11.59 -5.38 19.04
C GLY A 60 -12.33 -6.54 18.37
N VAL A 61 -11.82 -7.11 17.28
CA VAL A 61 -12.48 -8.22 16.59
C VAL A 61 -12.36 -9.50 17.42
N SER A 62 -13.49 -10.13 17.76
CA SER A 62 -13.48 -11.41 18.49
C SER A 62 -12.83 -12.55 17.68
N ALA A 63 -12.28 -13.57 18.35
CA ALA A 63 -11.66 -14.71 17.66
C ALA A 63 -12.60 -15.42 16.67
N VAL A 64 -13.89 -15.53 17.01
CA VAL A 64 -14.91 -16.12 16.13
C VAL A 64 -15.15 -15.23 14.91
N ALA A 65 -15.26 -13.91 15.10
CA ALA A 65 -15.44 -12.98 14.01
C ALA A 65 -14.22 -12.95 13.07
N ARG A 66 -12.99 -12.99 13.62
CA ARG A 66 -11.75 -13.14 12.83
C ARG A 66 -11.76 -14.40 11.97
N GLY A 67 -12.11 -15.55 12.55
CA GLY A 67 -12.19 -16.81 11.81
C GLY A 67 -13.21 -16.76 10.66
N ARG A 68 -14.37 -16.13 10.89
CA ARG A 68 -15.41 -16.00 9.86
C ARG A 68 -15.02 -15.02 8.74
N LEU A 69 -14.49 -13.85 9.09
CA LEU A 69 -14.14 -12.80 8.12
C LEU A 69 -12.83 -13.12 7.39
N GLY A 70 -11.87 -13.74 8.08
CA GLY A 70 -10.63 -14.24 7.51
C GLY A 70 -10.81 -15.41 6.54
N ALA A 71 -11.98 -16.07 6.52
CA ALA A 71 -12.29 -17.13 5.56
C ALA A 71 -12.21 -16.63 4.10
N ASN A 72 -12.41 -15.33 3.88
CA ASN A 72 -12.32 -14.71 2.57
C ASN A 72 -10.89 -14.31 2.18
N ARG A 73 -9.89 -14.52 3.04
CA ARG A 73 -8.49 -14.10 2.82
C ARG A 73 -7.98 -14.44 1.42
N SER A 74 -8.10 -15.71 1.00
CA SER A 74 -7.57 -16.14 -0.31
C SER A 74 -8.29 -15.47 -1.48
N GLN A 75 -9.60 -15.27 -1.37
CA GLN A 75 -10.39 -14.60 -2.42
C GLN A 75 -10.06 -13.10 -2.47
N MET A 76 -9.83 -12.47 -1.32
CA MET A 76 -9.37 -11.07 -1.24
C MET A 76 -7.96 -10.92 -1.82
N GLU A 77 -7.06 -11.87 -1.53
CA GLU A 77 -5.70 -11.89 -2.08
C GLU A 77 -5.73 -12.04 -3.61
N GLU A 78 -6.57 -12.93 -4.14
CA GLU A 78 -6.77 -13.08 -5.59
C GLU A 78 -7.36 -11.83 -6.23
N ALA A 79 -8.40 -11.24 -5.63
CA ALA A 79 -9.06 -10.04 -6.13
C ALA A 79 -8.10 -8.84 -6.17
N LEU A 80 -7.36 -8.61 -5.09
CA LEU A 80 -6.33 -7.55 -5.04
C LEU A 80 -5.14 -7.86 -5.95
N GLY A 81 -4.84 -9.14 -6.17
CA GLY A 81 -3.82 -9.62 -7.11
C GLY A 81 -4.13 -9.26 -8.58
N GLN A 82 -5.40 -9.03 -8.93
CA GLN A 82 -5.77 -8.51 -10.25
C GLN A 82 -5.37 -7.04 -10.45
N LEU A 83 -5.18 -6.28 -9.36
CA LEU A 83 -4.80 -4.87 -9.41
C LEU A 83 -3.28 -4.67 -9.41
N ALA A 84 -2.54 -5.56 -8.75
CA ALA A 84 -1.09 -5.49 -8.65
C ALA A 84 -0.46 -6.86 -8.39
N THR A 85 0.77 -7.07 -8.88
CA THR A 85 1.54 -8.27 -8.58
C THR A 85 1.98 -8.27 -7.12
N ILE A 86 1.27 -9.05 -6.31
CA ILE A 86 1.59 -9.26 -4.89
C ILE A 86 2.93 -9.97 -4.79
N THR A 87 3.86 -9.35 -4.07
CA THR A 87 5.21 -9.89 -3.81
C THR A 87 5.22 -10.77 -2.57
N THR A 88 4.49 -10.37 -1.53
CA THR A 88 4.39 -11.12 -0.30
C THR A 88 3.10 -10.77 0.43
N ALA A 89 2.67 -11.65 1.32
CA ALA A 89 1.46 -11.49 2.12
C ALA A 89 1.82 -11.49 3.61
N VAL A 90 1.17 -10.61 4.38
CA VAL A 90 1.33 -10.53 5.83
C VAL A 90 -0.03 -10.55 6.52
N GLU A 91 -0.05 -11.16 7.70
CA GLU A 91 -1.19 -11.11 8.61
C GLU A 91 -0.77 -10.39 9.89
N ILE A 92 -1.58 -9.42 10.31
CA ILE A 92 -1.31 -8.50 11.41
C ILE A 92 -2.43 -8.63 12.43
N ASN A 93 -2.07 -8.84 13.70
CA ASN A 93 -3.02 -8.92 14.82
C ASN A 93 -2.83 -7.76 15.82
N ASP A 94 -1.66 -7.14 15.81
CA ASP A 94 -1.36 -5.89 16.51
C ASP A 94 -0.60 -4.99 15.52
N VAL A 95 -0.97 -3.72 15.45
CA VAL A 95 -0.34 -2.74 14.57
C VAL A 95 1.17 -2.60 14.83
N LYS A 96 1.62 -2.88 16.06
CA LYS A 96 3.04 -2.87 16.43
C LYS A 96 3.87 -3.91 15.68
N ASP A 97 3.23 -4.96 15.18
CA ASP A 97 3.88 -6.00 14.38
C ASP A 97 4.08 -5.56 12.91
N LEU A 98 3.45 -4.46 12.49
CA LEU A 98 3.59 -3.90 11.14
C LEU A 98 4.77 -2.92 11.09
N THR A 99 6.01 -3.45 11.17
CA THR A 99 7.22 -2.63 11.11
C THR A 99 7.79 -2.51 9.70
N LEU A 100 8.49 -1.42 9.41
CA LEU A 100 9.16 -1.22 8.11
C LEU A 100 10.25 -2.27 7.89
N GLU A 101 11.03 -2.54 8.92
CA GLU A 101 12.13 -3.50 8.89
C GLU A 101 11.62 -4.90 8.57
N ASP A 102 10.56 -5.37 9.24
CA ASP A 102 10.01 -6.70 9.00
C ASP A 102 9.43 -6.83 7.58
N LEU A 103 8.76 -5.79 7.08
CA LEU A 103 8.23 -5.78 5.73
C LEU A 103 9.33 -5.80 4.68
N ILE A 104 10.38 -5.01 4.84
CA ILE A 104 11.53 -5.00 3.92
C ILE A 104 12.21 -6.38 3.92
N GLU A 105 12.41 -7.00 5.08
CA GLU A 105 12.99 -8.35 5.14
C GLU A 105 12.12 -9.39 4.43
N ARG A 106 10.79 -9.31 4.57
CA ARG A 106 9.86 -10.21 3.86
C ARG A 106 9.90 -9.98 2.34
N VAL A 107 9.87 -8.73 1.90
CA VAL A 107 9.96 -8.36 0.48
C VAL A 107 11.29 -8.82 -0.11
N ARG A 108 12.40 -8.63 0.61
CA ARG A 108 13.73 -9.06 0.17
C ARG A 108 13.78 -10.57 -0.01
N LYS A 109 13.28 -11.35 0.95
CA LYS A 109 13.24 -12.82 0.87
C LYS A 109 12.41 -13.30 -0.32
N ALA A 110 11.22 -12.71 -0.51
CA ALA A 110 10.37 -13.05 -1.65
C ALA A 110 11.05 -12.72 -2.99
N ALA A 111 11.66 -11.54 -3.11
CA ALA A 111 12.34 -11.13 -4.33
C ALA A 111 13.56 -12.00 -4.68
N ILE A 112 14.30 -12.51 -3.68
CA ILE A 112 15.41 -13.45 -3.93
C ILE A 112 14.89 -14.77 -4.49
N ILE A 113 13.78 -15.29 -3.95
CA ILE A 113 13.18 -16.54 -4.44
C ILE A 113 12.75 -16.39 -5.91
N ASP A 114 12.15 -15.24 -6.27
CA ASP A 114 11.78 -14.94 -7.65
C ASP A 114 13.02 -14.90 -8.59
N ASP A 115 14.12 -14.29 -8.14
CA ASP A 115 15.36 -14.16 -8.93
C ASP A 115 16.09 -15.52 -9.10
N GLU A 116 16.10 -16.38 -8.07
CA GLU A 116 16.72 -17.73 -8.15
C GLU A 116 16.06 -18.61 -9.21
N VAL A 117 14.77 -18.40 -9.48
CA VAL A 117 14.03 -19.10 -10.54
C VAL A 117 14.39 -18.57 -11.94
N LEU A 118 14.93 -17.35 -12.05
CA LEU A 118 15.15 -16.65 -13.33
C LEU A 118 16.61 -16.61 -13.82
N GLY A 119 17.55 -17.26 -13.13
CA GLY A 119 18.94 -17.39 -13.55
C GLY A 119 19.87 -16.42 -12.83
N ALA A 120 20.93 -16.97 -12.22
CA ALA A 120 21.80 -16.29 -11.28
C ALA A 120 22.71 -15.26 -11.95
N ASP A 121 22.31 -14.00 -11.96
CA ASP A 121 23.20 -12.83 -12.02
C ASP A 121 22.45 -11.57 -11.52
N SER A 122 22.43 -11.33 -10.19
CA SER A 122 22.16 -9.96 -9.70
C SER A 122 22.60 -9.70 -8.25
N PRO A 123 23.06 -8.47 -7.95
CA PRO A 123 23.39 -8.00 -6.61
C PRO A 123 22.10 -7.69 -5.81
N SER A 124 21.26 -8.70 -5.59
CA SER A 124 19.90 -8.54 -5.07
C SER A 124 19.81 -8.08 -3.60
N ARG A 125 20.87 -8.28 -2.81
CA ARG A 125 20.85 -7.96 -1.36
C ARG A 125 20.84 -6.47 -1.04
N SER A 126 21.46 -5.64 -1.87
CA SER A 126 21.59 -4.19 -1.61
C SER A 126 20.37 -3.40 -2.09
N SER A 127 19.57 -3.96 -3.01
CA SER A 127 18.48 -3.21 -3.66
C SER A 127 17.26 -3.01 -2.76
N TYR A 128 17.05 -3.87 -1.77
CA TYR A 128 15.91 -3.83 -0.85
C TYR A 128 16.39 -3.47 0.56
N SER A 129 16.69 -2.19 0.80
CA SER A 129 17.09 -1.65 2.10
C SER A 129 16.15 -0.54 2.58
N VAL A 130 16.26 -0.16 3.86
CA VAL A 130 15.50 0.94 4.45
C VAL A 130 15.83 2.26 3.75
N GLU A 131 17.11 2.48 3.42
CA GLU A 131 17.59 3.67 2.71
C GLU A 131 16.99 3.72 1.31
N ALA A 132 17.09 2.62 0.56
CA ALA A 132 16.52 2.53 -0.79
C ALA A 132 15.00 2.77 -0.80
N PHE A 133 14.29 2.31 0.24
CA PHE A 133 12.87 2.58 0.42
C PHE A 133 12.58 4.05 0.73
N ARG A 134 13.33 4.65 1.66
CA ARG A 134 13.16 6.05 2.04
C ARG A 134 13.44 7.01 0.88
N ASP A 135 14.44 6.70 0.07
CA ASP A 135 14.79 7.49 -1.10
C ASP A 135 13.68 7.42 -2.17
N ALA A 136 13.16 6.22 -2.44
CA ALA A 136 12.00 6.04 -3.31
C ALA A 136 10.75 6.77 -2.79
N LEU A 137 10.49 6.70 -1.48
CA LEU A 137 9.33 7.37 -0.87
C LEU A 137 9.44 8.90 -0.97
N LYS A 138 10.63 9.48 -0.80
CA LYS A 138 10.85 10.92 -1.02
C LYS A 138 10.61 11.30 -2.48
N GLU A 139 11.12 10.53 -3.43
CA GLU A 139 10.91 10.76 -4.86
C GLU A 139 9.40 10.75 -5.19
N GLU A 140 8.64 9.80 -4.61
CA GLU A 140 7.18 9.73 -4.73
C GLU A 140 6.49 10.99 -4.19
N GLN A 141 6.81 11.43 -2.97
CA GLN A 141 6.20 12.60 -2.36
C GLN A 141 6.52 13.90 -3.09
N ILE A 142 7.74 14.03 -3.64
CA ILE A 142 8.13 15.17 -4.47
C ILE A 142 7.31 15.18 -5.76
N ALA A 143 7.13 14.01 -6.41
CA ALA A 143 6.37 13.89 -7.64
C ALA A 143 4.87 14.20 -7.46
N VAL A 144 4.31 14.00 -6.27
CA VAL A 144 2.89 14.29 -5.97
C VAL A 144 2.64 15.76 -5.60
N THR A 145 3.68 16.53 -5.21
CA THR A 145 3.51 17.96 -4.92
C THR A 145 3.02 18.67 -6.20
N PRO A 146 1.81 19.26 -6.22
CA PRO A 146 1.13 19.57 -7.46
C PRO A 146 1.84 20.69 -8.23
N THR A 147 1.97 20.51 -9.55
CA THR A 147 1.93 21.65 -10.46
C THR A 147 0.66 22.42 -10.12
N PRO A 148 0.71 23.72 -9.79
CA PRO A 148 -0.50 24.46 -9.48
C PRO A 148 -1.44 24.36 -10.68
N THR A 149 -2.57 23.69 -10.48
CA THR A 149 -3.71 23.80 -11.39
C THR A 149 -3.93 25.29 -11.61
N PRO A 150 -3.88 25.82 -12.85
CA PRO A 150 -4.23 27.21 -13.07
C PRO A 150 -5.66 27.39 -12.56
N GLU A 151 -5.74 28.12 -11.45
CA GLU A 151 -6.94 28.65 -10.86
C GLU A 151 -7.85 29.14 -11.99
N ALA A 152 -9.07 28.61 -12.02
CA ALA A 152 -10.08 29.01 -12.99
C ALA A 152 -10.12 30.54 -13.02
N ALA A 153 -9.69 31.12 -14.13
CA ALA A 153 -9.76 32.55 -14.34
C ALA A 153 -11.21 32.97 -14.07
N ALA A 154 -11.41 33.76 -13.01
CA ALA A 154 -12.68 34.38 -12.74
C ALA A 154 -13.14 35.07 -14.03
N PRO A 155 -14.37 34.85 -14.51
CA PRO A 155 -14.84 35.54 -15.70
C PRO A 155 -14.80 37.04 -15.42
N ALA A 156 -14.20 37.80 -16.34
CA ALA A 156 -14.13 39.25 -16.29
C ALA A 156 -15.53 39.84 -16.00
N PRO A 157 -15.62 40.89 -15.17
CA PRO A 157 -16.92 41.47 -14.82
C PRO A 157 -17.64 41.95 -16.09
N LEU A 158 -18.89 41.50 -16.25
CA LEU A 158 -19.80 41.95 -17.30
C LEU A 158 -20.06 43.45 -17.12
N ILE A 159 -19.40 44.26 -17.95
CA ILE A 159 -19.71 45.69 -18.08
C ILE A 159 -21.02 45.80 -18.87
N TRP A 160 -22.13 45.98 -18.16
CA TRP A 160 -23.38 46.40 -18.78
C TRP A 160 -23.21 47.82 -19.33
N LYS A 161 -23.32 47.99 -20.65
CA LYS A 161 -23.52 49.31 -21.27
C LYS A 161 -25.01 49.52 -21.45
N GLU A 162 -25.61 50.35 -20.60
CA GLU A 162 -26.94 50.90 -20.84
C GLU A 162 -26.91 51.79 -22.10
N LYS A 163 -27.89 51.60 -22.97
CA LYS A 163 -28.36 52.56 -23.96
C LYS A 163 -29.88 52.58 -23.93
#